data_AF-A0A7C1TJT5-F1
#
_entry.id   AF-A0A7C1TJT5-F1
#
_cell.length_a   1.000
_cell.length_b   1.000
_cell.length_c   1.000
_cell.angle_alpha   90.00
_cell.angle_beta   90.00
_cell.angle_gamma   90.00
#
_symmetry.space_group_name_H-M   'P 1'
#
loop_
_entity.id
_entity.type
_entity.pdbx_description
1 polymer ?
#
loop_
_entity_poly.entity_id
_entity_poly.type
_entity_poly.pdbx_seq_one_letter_code
_entity_poly.pdbx_strand_id
1 'polypeptide(L)'
;SDLFNAGIRPAINAGLSVSRVGGAAQTKIIKKLGGGVRLALAQYRELAAFAQFASDLDEATRKQIDRGQRVTELMKQPQYSPMSVAQQAFSLLAANEGYLDDIEVNKVVDYEAAMQAYIKSNYGALLDRINESGDYNDEIEAEMKKALDDFAANGTW
;
A
#
# COMPACT_ATOMS: atom_id res chain seq x y z
N SER A 1 7.56 -21.16 0.98
CA SER A 1 6.62 -21.91 1.82
C SER A 1 6.00 -21.00 2.88
N ASP A 2 6.80 -20.23 3.61
CA ASP A 2 6.37 -19.70 4.91
C ASP A 2 5.35 -18.55 4.80
N LEU A 3 5.54 -17.60 3.87
CA LEU A 3 4.57 -16.52 3.63
C LEU A 3 3.19 -17.03 3.20
N PHE A 4 3.17 -18.05 2.33
CA PHE A 4 1.93 -18.64 1.85
C PHE A 4 1.18 -19.36 2.97
N ASN A 5 1.91 -20.06 3.84
CA ASN A 5 1.36 -20.74 5.02
C ASN A 5 0.88 -19.74 6.08
N ALA A 6 1.52 -18.56 6.17
CA ALA A 6 1.09 -17.44 7.01
C ALA A 6 -0.08 -16.63 6.43
N GLY A 7 -0.70 -17.09 5.34
CA GLY A 7 -1.88 -16.44 4.74
C GLY A 7 -1.58 -15.21 3.88
N ILE A 8 -0.30 -14.92 3.57
CA ILE A 8 0.07 -13.84 2.64
C ILE A 8 -0.04 -14.37 1.21
N ARG A 9 -1.00 -13.81 0.46
CA ARG A 9 -1.30 -14.21 -0.92
C ARG A 9 -1.56 -12.95 -1.75
N PRO A 10 -0.77 -12.68 -2.81
CA PRO A 10 0.34 -13.49 -3.34
C PRO A 10 1.57 -13.51 -2.41
N ALA A 11 2.24 -14.66 -2.32
CA ALA A 11 3.36 -14.89 -1.40
C ALA A 11 4.70 -14.34 -1.92
N ILE A 12 4.75 -13.05 -2.25
CA ILE A 12 5.94 -12.39 -2.83
C ILE A 12 6.95 -12.02 -1.75
N ASN A 13 8.21 -12.39 -1.97
CA ASN A 13 9.29 -12.00 -1.08
C ASN A 13 9.95 -10.70 -1.58
N ALA A 14 9.55 -9.54 -1.06
CA ALA A 14 10.08 -8.22 -1.48
C ALA A 14 11.61 -8.04 -1.33
N GLY A 15 12.25 -8.72 -0.37
CA GLY A 15 13.70 -8.63 -0.16
C GLY A 15 14.52 -9.48 -1.13
N LEU A 16 13.98 -10.62 -1.58
CA LEU A 16 14.65 -11.51 -2.54
C LEU A 16 14.22 -11.28 -3.99
N SER A 17 13.02 -10.75 -4.20
CA SER A 17 12.45 -10.55 -5.53
C SER A 17 13.02 -9.29 -6.16
N VAL A 18 13.62 -9.43 -7.34
CA VAL A 18 14.25 -8.32 -8.07
C VAL A 18 13.73 -8.28 -9.49
N SER A 19 13.37 -7.08 -9.95
CA SER A 19 13.20 -6.79 -11.38
C SER A 19 14.50 -6.22 -11.94
N ARG A 20 15.04 -6.85 -12.98
CA ARG A 20 16.24 -6.37 -13.70
C ARG A 20 15.95 -5.16 -14.59
N VAL A 21 14.69 -4.96 -14.98
CA VAL A 21 14.25 -3.78 -15.74
C VAL A 21 13.96 -2.60 -14.81
N GLY A 22 13.56 -2.87 -13.57
CA GLY A 22 13.30 -1.87 -12.55
C GLY A 22 12.15 -0.92 -12.92
N GLY A 23 12.27 0.34 -12.51
CA GLY A 23 11.23 1.36 -12.72
C GLY A 23 11.06 1.81 -14.17
N ALA A 24 11.88 1.34 -15.12
CA ALA A 24 11.70 1.65 -16.54
C ALA A 24 10.47 0.96 -17.16
N ALA A 25 9.99 -0.14 -16.54
CA ALA A 25 8.79 -0.85 -16.97
C ALA A 25 7.50 -0.38 -16.27
N GLN A 26 7.57 0.65 -15.43
CA GLN A 26 6.44 1.13 -14.63
C GLN A 26 5.90 2.43 -15.20
N THR A 27 4.58 2.64 -15.06
CA THR A 27 3.99 3.97 -15.24
C THR A 27 4.57 4.94 -14.22
N LYS A 28 4.53 6.23 -14.54
CA LYS A 28 5.16 7.28 -13.72
C LYS A 28 4.59 7.29 -12.29
N ILE A 29 3.28 7.13 -12.15
CA ILE A 29 2.59 7.06 -10.86
C ILE A 29 3.01 5.86 -10.01
N ILE A 30 3.05 4.66 -10.59
CA ILE A 30 3.45 3.45 -9.86
C ILE A 30 4.93 3.52 -9.47
N LYS A 31 5.78 4.05 -10.35
CA LYS A 31 7.20 4.26 -10.02
C LYS A 31 7.39 5.21 -8.85
N LYS A 32 6.62 6.31 -8.83
CA LYS A 32 6.68 7.32 -7.76
C LYS A 32 6.20 6.76 -6.43
N LEU A 33 5.05 6.11 -6.41
CA LEU A 33 4.40 5.65 -5.17
C LEU A 33 4.91 4.30 -4.68
N GLY A 34 5.32 3.40 -5.58
CA GLY A 34 5.78 2.06 -5.21
C GLY A 34 7.16 2.03 -4.54
N GLY A 35 7.99 3.07 -4.72
CA GLY A 35 9.32 3.14 -4.13
C GLY A 35 9.32 3.12 -2.61
N GLY A 36 8.46 3.93 -1.98
CA GLY A 36 8.33 4.02 -0.52
C GLY A 36 7.85 2.71 0.09
N VAL A 37 6.79 2.12 -0.47
CA VAL A 37 6.23 0.83 -0.05
C VAL A 37 7.26 -0.30 -0.14
N ARG A 38 8.05 -0.36 -1.22
CA ARG A 38 9.12 -1.37 -1.34
C ARG A 38 10.15 -1.25 -0.23
N LEU A 39 10.57 -0.03 0.09
CA LEU A 39 11.55 0.23 1.15
C LEU A 39 10.97 -0.17 2.52
N ALA A 40 9.73 0.20 2.80
CA ALA A 40 9.05 -0.15 4.05
C ALA A 40 8.94 -1.67 4.23
N LEU A 41 8.54 -2.41 3.18
CA LEU A 41 8.45 -3.88 3.22
C LEU A 41 9.81 -4.56 3.44
N ALA A 42 10.88 -4.03 2.86
CA ALA A 42 12.23 -4.56 3.05
C ALA A 42 12.71 -4.34 4.49
N GLN A 43 12.60 -3.10 4.99
CA GLN A 43 13.00 -2.74 6.35
C GLN A 43 12.18 -3.48 7.40
N TYR A 44 10.87 -3.62 7.19
CA TYR A 44 9.99 -4.36 8.10
C TYR A 44 10.48 -5.78 8.33
N ARG A 45 10.90 -6.48 7.27
CA ARG A 45 11.38 -7.87 7.42
C ARG A 45 12.66 -7.98 8.19
N GLU A 46 13.59 -7.06 7.99
CA GLU A 46 14.83 -7.02 8.76
C GLU A 46 14.50 -6.76 10.23
N LEU A 47 13.73 -5.71 10.51
CA LEU A 47 13.37 -5.32 11.88
C LEU A 47 12.51 -6.35 12.61
N ALA A 48 11.55 -7.00 11.94
CA ALA A 48 10.70 -8.00 12.55
C ALA A 48 11.49 -9.22 13.03
N ALA A 49 12.59 -9.57 12.36
CA ALA A 49 13.48 -10.64 12.83
C ALA A 49 14.28 -10.21 14.08
N PHE A 50 14.75 -8.96 14.13
CA PHE A 50 15.46 -8.44 15.31
C PHE A 50 14.55 -8.21 16.52
N ALA A 51 13.32 -7.74 16.27
CA ALA A 51 12.32 -7.46 17.30
C ALA A 51 11.90 -8.70 18.10
N GLN A 52 12.07 -9.90 17.55
CA GLN A 52 11.81 -11.16 18.29
C GLN A 52 12.80 -11.41 19.42
N PHE A 53 13.97 -10.75 19.40
CA PHE A 53 15.04 -10.95 20.37
C PHE A 53 15.29 -9.73 21.26
N ALA A 54 14.64 -8.60 21.00
CA ALA A 54 14.79 -7.36 21.75
C ALA A 54 13.66 -7.22 22.77
N SER A 55 14.00 -7.00 24.05
CA SER A 55 13.01 -6.76 25.11
C SER A 55 12.42 -5.35 25.06
N ASP A 56 13.24 -4.37 24.67
CA ASP A 56 12.85 -2.96 24.55
C ASP A 56 13.17 -2.45 23.15
N LEU A 57 12.13 -2.01 22.45
CA LEU A 57 12.25 -1.30 21.17
C LEU A 57 11.92 0.17 21.41
N ASP A 58 12.74 1.06 20.88
CA ASP A 58 12.44 2.49 20.86
C ASP A 58 11.17 2.77 20.02
N GLU A 59 10.57 3.94 20.25
CA GLU A 59 9.29 4.31 19.63
C GLU A 59 9.37 4.37 18.10
N ALA A 60 10.50 4.80 17.54
CA ALA A 60 10.66 4.91 16.08
C ALA A 60 10.70 3.51 15.45
N THR A 61 11.46 2.58 16.04
CA THR A 61 11.50 1.18 15.61
C THR A 61 10.12 0.52 15.71
N ARG A 62 9.38 0.78 16.79
CA ARG A 62 8.01 0.28 16.95
C ARG A 62 7.08 0.78 15.84
N LYS A 63 7.06 2.09 15.59
CA LYS A 63 6.25 2.68 14.51
C LYS A 63 6.59 2.11 13.14
N GLN A 64 7.86 1.85 12.87
CA GLN A 64 8.30 1.26 11.61
C GLN A 64 7.83 -0.20 11.45
N ILE A 65 7.85 -0.98 12.53
CA ILE A 65 7.31 -2.35 12.55
C ILE A 65 5.80 -2.34 12.35
N ASP A 66 5.09 -1.47 13.06
CA ASP A 66 3.64 -1.33 13.01
C ASP A 66 3.16 -0.92 11.61
N ARG A 67 3.84 0.04 10.97
CA ARG A 67 3.57 0.40 9.57
C ARG A 67 3.90 -0.77 8.63
N GLY A 68 5.03 -1.43 8.84
CA GLY A 68 5.44 -2.60 8.05
C GLY A 68 4.43 -3.74 8.08
N GLN A 69 3.79 -4.00 9.22
CA GLN A 69 2.70 -4.97 9.35
C GLN A 69 1.49 -4.59 8.48
N ARG A 70 1.04 -3.34 8.56
CA ARG A 70 -0.10 -2.83 7.78
C ARG A 70 0.19 -2.86 6.29
N VAL A 71 1.37 -2.42 5.88
CA VAL A 71 1.80 -2.48 4.47
C VAL A 71 1.88 -3.93 3.98
N THR A 72 2.36 -4.86 4.82
CA THR A 72 2.37 -6.29 4.45
C THR A 72 0.96 -6.85 4.29
N GLU A 73 0.04 -6.46 5.16
CA GLU A 73 -1.36 -6.86 5.06
C GLU A 73 -2.02 -6.30 3.79
N LEU A 74 -1.78 -5.04 3.47
CA LEU A 74 -2.28 -4.36 2.26
C LEU A 74 -1.86 -5.08 0.97
N MET A 75 -0.71 -5.76 0.95
CA MET A 75 -0.26 -6.51 -0.24
C MET A 75 -1.04 -7.80 -0.48
N LYS A 76 -1.98 -8.18 0.40
CA LYS A 76 -2.84 -9.34 0.18
C LYS A 76 -3.89 -8.99 -0.88
N GLN A 77 -4.02 -9.87 -1.86
CA GLN A 77 -4.96 -9.71 -2.95
C GLN A 77 -5.66 -11.04 -3.23
N PRO A 78 -7.01 -11.07 -3.22
CA PRO A 78 -7.75 -12.26 -3.60
C PRO A 78 -7.46 -12.69 -5.04
N GLN A 79 -7.53 -14.00 -5.30
CA GLN A 79 -7.40 -14.51 -6.65
C GLN A 79 -8.52 -13.95 -7.54
N TYR A 80 -8.21 -13.75 -8.82
CA TYR A 80 -9.15 -13.23 -9.83
C TYR A 80 -9.70 -11.82 -9.56
N SER A 81 -9.05 -11.06 -8.66
CA SER A 81 -9.44 -9.68 -8.34
C SER A 81 -8.34 -8.69 -8.75
N PRO A 82 -7.96 -8.59 -10.03
CA PRO A 82 -6.90 -7.68 -10.48
C PRO A 82 -7.29 -6.22 -10.23
N MET A 83 -6.31 -5.39 -9.86
CA MET A 83 -6.48 -3.95 -9.69
C MET A 83 -5.93 -3.20 -10.90
N SER A 84 -6.62 -2.15 -11.32
CA SER A 84 -6.14 -1.19 -12.31
C SER A 84 -4.96 -0.36 -11.77
N VAL A 85 -4.26 0.37 -12.64
CA VAL A 85 -3.14 1.24 -12.26
C VAL A 85 -3.59 2.29 -11.25
N ALA A 86 -4.75 2.90 -11.47
CA ALA A 86 -5.29 3.91 -10.56
C ALA A 86 -5.63 3.32 -9.17
N GLN A 87 -6.24 2.13 -9.13
CA GLN A 87 -6.55 1.46 -7.85
C GLN A 87 -5.27 1.13 -7.08
N GLN A 88 -4.26 0.55 -7.76
CA GLN A 88 -2.96 0.29 -7.16
C GLN A 88 -2.31 1.58 -6.63
N ALA A 89 -2.38 2.67 -7.40
CA ALA A 89 -1.83 3.96 -7.00
C ALA A 89 -2.48 4.49 -5.70
N PHE A 90 -3.80 4.36 -5.56
CA PHE A 90 -4.48 4.76 -4.32
C PHE A 90 -4.04 3.94 -3.11
N SER A 91 -3.94 2.61 -3.22
CA SER A 91 -3.44 1.77 -2.12
C SER A 91 -2.00 2.12 -1.74
N LEU A 92 -1.14 2.37 -2.73
CA LEU A 92 0.25 2.77 -2.48
C LEU A 92 0.36 4.15 -1.84
N LEU A 93 -0.46 5.12 -2.26
CA LEU A 93 -0.49 6.45 -1.66
C LEU A 93 -0.98 6.39 -0.21
N ALA A 94 -2.05 5.65 0.05
CA ALA A 94 -2.59 5.45 1.40
C ALA A 94 -1.54 4.86 2.35
N ALA A 95 -0.75 3.89 1.88
CA ALA A 95 0.35 3.31 2.63
C ALA A 95 1.51 4.29 2.90
N ASN A 96 1.85 5.14 1.94
CA ASN A 96 2.96 6.09 2.07
C ASN A 96 2.63 7.26 3.00
N GLU A 97 1.41 7.78 2.92
CA GLU A 97 0.99 9.01 3.61
C GLU A 97 0.36 8.72 4.99
N GLY A 98 0.34 7.45 5.44
CA GLY A 98 -0.07 7.10 6.81
C GLY A 98 -1.58 6.93 7.02
N TYR A 99 -2.39 6.86 5.97
CA TYR A 99 -3.84 6.62 6.07
C TYR A 99 -4.21 5.26 6.68
N LEU A 100 -3.22 4.35 6.79
CA LEU A 100 -3.38 3.03 7.40
C LEU A 100 -2.88 2.96 8.84
N ASP A 101 -2.18 3.99 9.35
CA ASP A 101 -1.44 3.92 10.62
C ASP A 101 -2.39 3.66 11.82
N ASP A 102 -3.60 4.23 11.80
CA ASP A 102 -4.60 4.03 12.86
C ASP A 102 -5.50 2.79 12.65
N ILE A 103 -5.31 2.05 11.55
CA ILE A 103 -6.12 0.88 11.22
C ILE A 103 -5.52 -0.36 11.86
N GLU A 104 -6.37 -1.17 12.52
CA GLU A 104 -5.97 -2.48 13.04
C GLU A 104 -5.49 -3.37 11.88
N VAL A 105 -4.41 -4.12 12.09
CA VAL A 105 -3.77 -4.91 11.02
C VAL A 105 -4.75 -5.83 10.32
N ASN A 106 -5.60 -6.55 11.05
CA ASN A 106 -6.62 -7.45 10.49
C ASN A 106 -7.77 -6.74 9.74
N LYS A 107 -7.85 -5.41 9.82
CA LYS A 107 -8.87 -4.57 9.15
C LYS A 107 -8.35 -3.83 7.93
N VAL A 108 -7.05 -3.89 7.65
CA VAL A 108 -6.45 -3.18 6.51
C VAL A 108 -7.06 -3.58 5.17
N VAL A 109 -7.35 -4.87 4.95
CA VAL A 109 -7.95 -5.35 3.69
C VAL A 109 -9.41 -4.92 3.57
N ASP A 110 -10.16 -4.94 4.67
CA ASP A 110 -11.56 -4.45 4.71
C ASP A 110 -11.59 -2.93 4.41
N TYR A 111 -10.69 -2.17 5.04
CA TYR A 111 -10.48 -0.74 4.80
C TYR A 111 -10.18 -0.46 3.33
N GLU A 112 -9.22 -1.17 2.73
CA GLU A 112 -8.84 -0.96 1.33
C GLU A 112 -10.02 -1.24 0.41
N ALA A 113 -10.77 -2.32 0.65
CA ALA A 113 -11.94 -2.64 -0.17
C ALA A 113 -13.01 -1.53 -0.10
N ALA A 114 -13.29 -1.01 1.09
CA ALA A 114 -14.22 0.11 1.29
C ALA A 114 -13.71 1.40 0.63
N MET A 115 -12.42 1.70 0.80
CA MET A 115 -11.74 2.86 0.19
C MET A 115 -11.85 2.81 -1.33
N GLN A 116 -11.53 1.66 -1.93
CA GLN A 116 -11.59 1.46 -3.38
C GLN A 116 -13.03 1.59 -3.91
N ALA A 117 -14.02 1.08 -3.16
CA ALA A 117 -15.43 1.24 -3.52
C ALA A 117 -15.89 2.71 -3.47
N TYR A 118 -15.48 3.44 -2.42
CA TYR A 118 -15.79 4.86 -2.27
C TYR A 118 -15.15 5.69 -3.39
N ILE A 119 -13.86 5.50 -3.66
CA ILE A 119 -13.14 6.23 -4.71
C ILE A 119 -13.76 5.94 -6.08
N LYS A 120 -14.08 4.68 -6.37
CA LYS A 120 -14.73 4.30 -7.63
C LYS A 120 -16.08 4.99 -7.82
N SER A 121 -16.84 5.17 -6.75
CA SER A 121 -18.18 5.76 -6.81
C SER A 121 -18.15 7.29 -6.92
N ASN A 122 -17.17 7.94 -6.28
CA ASN A 122 -17.15 9.41 -6.14
C ASN A 122 -16.08 10.10 -7.02
N TYR A 123 -15.03 9.39 -7.43
CA TYR A 123 -13.88 9.93 -8.18
C TYR A 123 -13.58 9.11 -9.44
N GLY A 124 -14.61 8.54 -10.10
CA GLY A 124 -14.45 7.72 -11.31
C GLY A 124 -13.66 8.41 -12.42
N ALA A 125 -13.92 9.70 -12.67
CA ALA A 125 -13.20 10.46 -13.69
C ALA A 125 -11.69 10.58 -13.40
N LEU A 126 -11.30 10.65 -12.12
CA LEU A 126 -9.90 10.66 -11.72
C LEU A 126 -9.26 9.28 -11.97
N LEU A 127 -9.98 8.19 -11.68
CA LEU A 127 -9.50 6.83 -11.97
C LEU A 127 -9.26 6.64 -13.47
N ASP A 128 -10.20 7.08 -14.31
CA ASP A 128 -10.08 6.98 -15.77
C ASP A 128 -8.87 7.77 -16.27
N ARG A 129 -8.72 9.03 -15.82
CA ARG A 129 -7.57 9.87 -16.17
C ARG A 129 -6.23 9.25 -15.79
N ILE A 130 -6.12 8.65 -14.60
CA ILE A 130 -4.90 7.97 -14.16
C ILE A 130 -4.64 6.70 -14.96
N ASN A 131 -5.69 5.92 -15.27
CA ASN A 131 -5.55 4.68 -16.05
C ASN A 131 -5.13 4.94 -17.50
N GLU A 132 -5.59 6.04 -18.10
CA GLU A 132 -5.22 6.43 -19.47
C GLU A 132 -3.80 7.00 -19.54
N SER A 133 -3.45 7.92 -18.63
CA SER A 133 -2.16 8.63 -18.68
C SER A 133 -1.02 7.87 -18.01
N GLY A 134 -1.29 7.18 -16.89
CA GLY A 134 -0.26 6.64 -16.00
C GLY A 134 0.62 7.72 -15.35
N ASP A 135 0.21 8.99 -15.43
CA ASP A 135 1.00 10.14 -15.00
C ASP A 135 0.86 10.46 -13.52
N TYR A 136 1.82 11.24 -13.02
CA TYR A 136 1.82 11.78 -11.68
C TYR A 136 2.37 13.20 -11.70
N ASN A 137 1.60 14.13 -11.16
CA ASN A 137 1.87 15.56 -11.02
C ASN A 137 1.14 16.09 -9.78
N ASP A 138 1.37 17.36 -9.44
CA ASP A 138 0.84 17.96 -8.21
C ASP A 138 -0.69 18.03 -8.19
N GLU A 139 -1.35 18.16 -9.36
CA GLU A 139 -2.81 18.16 -9.47
C GLU A 139 -3.39 16.77 -9.15
N ILE A 140 -2.85 15.72 -9.77
CA ILE A 140 -3.26 14.33 -9.52
C ILE A 140 -3.01 13.98 -8.05
N GLU A 141 -1.84 14.36 -7.50
CA GLU A 141 -1.54 14.12 -6.09
C GLU A 141 -2.56 14.81 -5.17
N ALA A 142 -2.84 16.09 -5.40
CA ALA A 142 -3.78 16.85 -4.58
C ALA A 142 -5.19 16.26 -4.65
N GLU A 143 -5.67 15.84 -5.83
CA GLU A 143 -6.97 15.20 -5.97
C GLU A 143 -7.03 13.82 -5.33
N MET A 144 -5.96 13.02 -5.43
CA MET A 144 -5.89 11.72 -4.75
C MET A 144 -5.90 11.88 -3.23
N LYS A 145 -5.13 12.84 -2.69
CA LYS A 145 -5.12 13.16 -1.25
C LYS A 145 -6.50 13.60 -0.79
N LYS A 146 -7.13 14.51 -1.54
CA LYS A 146 -8.51 14.93 -1.27
C LYS A 146 -9.48 13.74 -1.23
N ALA A 147 -9.40 12.82 -2.20
CA ALA A 147 -10.27 11.64 -2.22
C ALA A 147 -10.07 10.71 -1.01
N LEU A 148 -8.82 10.57 -0.55
CA LEU A 148 -8.48 9.81 0.66
C LEU A 148 -8.94 10.51 1.94
N ASP A 149 -8.78 11.84 2.02
CA ASP A 149 -9.27 12.64 3.15
C ASP A 149 -10.80 12.61 3.24
N ASP A 150 -11.49 12.75 2.09
CA ASP A 150 -12.94 12.68 2.00
C ASP A 150 -13.44 11.28 2.42
N PHE A 151 -12.72 10.21 2.08
CA PHE A 151 -13.01 8.86 2.56
C PHE A 151 -12.72 8.70 4.05
N ALA A 152 -11.59 9.20 4.55
CA ALA A 152 -11.24 9.09 5.97
C ALA A 152 -12.26 9.82 6.87
N ALA A 153 -12.85 10.92 6.38
CA ALA A 153 -13.85 11.69 7.11
C ALA A 153 -15.27 11.08 7.07
N ASN A 154 -15.65 10.45 5.95
CA ASN A 154 -17.05 10.04 5.70
C ASN A 154 -17.25 8.53 5.49
N GLY A 155 -16.16 7.80 5.28
CA GLY A 155 -16.15 6.39 4.98
C GLY A 155 -16.49 5.53 6.18
N THR A 156 -17.14 4.41 5.91
CA THR A 156 -17.39 3.36 6.89
C THR A 156 -16.71 2.08 6.42
N TRP A 157 -15.98 1.42 7.32
CA TRP A 157 -15.26 0.17 7.07
C TRP A 157 -15.25 -0.72 8.31
#